data_AF-A0A933YI14-F1
#
_entry.id   AF-A0A933YI14-F1
#
_cell.length_a   1.000
_cell.length_b   1.000
_cell.length_c   1.000
_cell.angle_alpha   90.00
_cell.angle_beta   90.00
_cell.angle_gamma   90.00
#
_symmetry.space_group_name_H-M   'P 1'
#
loop_
_entity.id
_entity.type
_entity.pdbx_description
1 polymer ?
#
loop_
_entity_poly.entity_id
_entity_poly.type
_entity_poly.pdbx_seq_one_letter_code
_entity_poly.pdbx_strand_id
1 'polypeptide(L)'
;MERLYGTYQTNLPTNEGLTRNQRLHAGYLSSINRLNALPIIFSFCGKNDLNVGWQEKIAFYDSLNINRHGAIHFWSWTNHQQVFTNSPWQPSFPNFSFFTRFRTNLSYPAFTNCSINNNPGNGNPTNGDSIGTINGHLDWNDNIVDLADRWEITLRLKDLATIFGPDIVPDSATTDVTLRRLQRFSVSLGYRINWENRRNNIAVQQASFVYDSGLITIPGVKVYKDSSRLIVTYTPVSVAEHNASPREYALLQNYPNPFNPTTTIKYQIPNSNRQMGFGVSYLGFVSLKVFDILGREVAMLVNEVKQPGTYSVQWDASGIASGVYLYRLQAGSFVQTKKLVVLR
;
A
#
# COMPACT_ATOMS: atom_id res chain seq x y z
N MET A 1 -26.66 -23.31 -27.77
CA MET A 1 -26.88 -22.74 -26.42
C MET A 1 -25.92 -21.60 -26.23
N GLU A 2 -26.46 -20.39 -26.38
CA GLU A 2 -25.75 -19.13 -26.25
C GLU A 2 -25.14 -19.02 -24.84
N ARG A 3 -23.82 -18.82 -24.79
CA ARG A 3 -23.13 -18.45 -23.56
C ARG A 3 -23.58 -17.04 -23.25
N LEU A 4 -24.30 -16.85 -22.14
CA LEU A 4 -24.95 -15.57 -21.82
C LEU A 4 -23.97 -14.38 -21.82
N TYR A 5 -22.67 -14.64 -21.67
CA TYR A 5 -21.63 -13.68 -22.00
C TYR A 5 -20.37 -14.37 -22.55
N GLY A 6 -19.98 -14.02 -23.78
CA GLY A 6 -18.76 -14.54 -24.43
C GLY A 6 -17.46 -14.17 -23.72
N THR A 7 -16.31 -14.46 -24.34
CA THR A 7 -14.99 -13.98 -23.89
C THR A 7 -15.02 -12.46 -23.75
N TYR A 8 -15.22 -11.97 -22.53
CA TYR A 8 -15.40 -10.55 -22.27
C TYR A 8 -14.12 -9.77 -22.61
N GLN A 9 -14.27 -8.73 -23.44
CA GLN A 9 -13.24 -7.71 -23.58
C GLN A 9 -13.15 -6.92 -22.27
N THR A 10 -11.99 -6.95 -21.61
CA THR A 10 -11.73 -6.27 -20.33
C THR A 10 -11.55 -4.75 -20.47
N ASN A 11 -11.50 -4.25 -21.71
CA ASN A 11 -11.35 -2.85 -22.08
C ASN A 11 -12.68 -2.14 -22.41
N LEU A 12 -13.82 -2.73 -22.08
CA LEU A 12 -15.12 -2.08 -22.34
C LEU A 12 -15.24 -0.77 -21.54
N PRO A 13 -15.55 0.36 -22.19
CA PRO A 13 -15.73 1.64 -21.52
C PRO A 13 -17.04 1.66 -20.73
N THR A 14 -17.02 2.28 -19.55
CA THR A 14 -18.18 2.60 -18.73
C THR A 14 -18.77 3.95 -19.17
N ASN A 15 -19.95 4.28 -18.66
CA ASN A 15 -20.56 5.61 -18.82
C ASN A 15 -19.71 6.77 -18.25
N GLU A 16 -18.67 6.46 -17.47
CA GLU A 16 -17.73 7.40 -16.88
C GLU A 16 -16.44 7.52 -17.73
N GLY A 17 -16.36 6.87 -18.89
CA GLY A 17 -15.17 6.85 -19.76
C GLY A 17 -14.02 5.99 -19.25
N LEU A 18 -14.23 5.21 -18.18
CA LEU A 18 -13.26 4.28 -17.63
C LEU A 18 -13.40 2.90 -18.27
N THR A 19 -12.32 2.18 -18.50
CA THR A 19 -12.43 0.74 -18.78
C THR A 19 -12.99 0.00 -17.57
N ARG A 20 -13.69 -1.12 -17.81
CA ARG A 20 -14.17 -2.00 -16.73
C ARG A 20 -13.03 -2.41 -15.80
N ASN A 21 -11.83 -2.67 -16.33
CA ASN A 21 -10.63 -2.91 -15.53
C ASN A 21 -10.25 -1.71 -14.65
N GLN A 22 -10.22 -0.49 -15.19
CA GLN A 22 -9.95 0.71 -14.39
C GLN A 22 -10.97 0.93 -13.27
N ARG A 23 -12.26 0.65 -13.54
CA ARG A 23 -13.32 0.74 -12.52
C ARG A 23 -13.22 -0.36 -11.46
N LEU A 24 -12.66 -1.52 -11.79
CA LEU A 24 -12.39 -2.58 -10.82
C LEU A 24 -11.03 -2.42 -10.14
N HIS A 25 -10.11 -1.64 -10.70
CA HIS A 25 -8.78 -1.45 -10.17
C HIS A 25 -8.79 -0.41 -9.04
N ALA A 26 -8.76 -0.88 -7.79
CA ALA A 26 -8.88 0.01 -6.63
C ALA A 26 -7.77 1.06 -6.56
N GLY A 27 -6.55 0.75 -7.02
CA GLY A 27 -5.45 1.71 -7.11
C GLY A 27 -5.67 2.82 -8.15
N TYR A 28 -6.53 2.57 -9.13
CA TYR A 28 -6.93 3.57 -10.13
C TYR A 28 -8.05 4.44 -9.57
N LEU A 29 -9.09 3.83 -8.98
CA LEU A 29 -10.16 4.57 -8.32
C LEU A 29 -9.66 5.43 -7.14
N SER A 30 -8.72 4.91 -6.36
CA SER A 30 -8.08 5.67 -5.27
C SER A 30 -7.28 6.85 -5.82
N SER A 31 -6.68 6.73 -7.01
CA SER A 31 -5.86 7.78 -7.62
C SER A 31 -6.67 8.98 -8.13
N ILE A 32 -7.90 8.74 -8.60
CA ILE A 32 -8.79 9.77 -9.17
C ILE A 32 -9.72 10.41 -8.14
N ASN A 33 -9.93 9.78 -6.98
CA ASN A 33 -10.79 10.32 -5.92
C ASN A 33 -10.15 10.13 -4.53
N ARG A 34 -8.93 10.67 -4.37
CA ARG A 34 -8.07 10.48 -3.18
C ARG A 34 -8.69 10.98 -1.87
N LEU A 35 -9.65 11.91 -1.94
CA LEU A 35 -10.26 12.56 -0.78
C LEU A 35 -11.64 11.99 -0.42
N ASN A 36 -12.38 11.41 -1.37
CA ASN A 36 -13.60 10.67 -1.04
C ASN A 36 -13.23 9.21 -0.85
N ALA A 37 -13.03 8.83 0.41
CA ALA A 37 -12.89 7.44 0.82
C ALA A 37 -14.03 6.61 0.22
N LEU A 38 -13.71 5.81 -0.81
CA LEU A 38 -14.60 4.77 -1.33
C LEU A 38 -15.17 4.00 -0.13
N PRO A 39 -16.42 3.54 -0.20
CA PRO A 39 -16.99 2.72 0.87
C PRO A 39 -16.06 1.53 1.15
N ILE A 40 -16.14 1.01 2.38
CA ILE A 40 -15.51 -0.28 2.66
C ILE A 40 -15.95 -1.27 1.59
N ILE A 41 -15.01 -2.07 1.09
CA ILE A 41 -15.34 -3.12 0.16
C ILE A 41 -15.56 -4.40 0.95
N PHE A 42 -16.81 -4.81 1.03
CA PHE A 42 -17.18 -6.13 1.51
C PHE A 42 -17.46 -7.03 0.32
N SER A 43 -16.81 -8.19 0.24
CA SER A 43 -17.08 -9.12 -0.87
C SER A 43 -17.15 -10.57 -0.42
N PHE A 44 -18.07 -11.30 -1.04
CA PHE A 44 -18.19 -12.74 -0.95
C PHE A 44 -18.02 -13.35 -2.35
N CYS A 45 -17.11 -14.30 -2.52
CA CYS A 45 -16.82 -14.89 -3.83
C CYS A 45 -16.61 -16.41 -3.75
N GLY A 46 -17.13 -17.12 -4.74
CA GLY A 46 -16.87 -18.55 -4.90
C GLY A 46 -15.64 -18.77 -5.77
N LYS A 47 -14.71 -19.64 -5.36
CA LYS A 47 -13.56 -19.99 -6.19
C LYS A 47 -13.99 -20.67 -7.50
N ASN A 48 -15.10 -21.41 -7.48
CA ASN A 48 -15.68 -22.08 -8.64
C ASN A 48 -16.80 -21.24 -9.29
N ASP A 49 -16.86 -19.94 -9.02
CA ASP A 49 -17.79 -19.03 -9.67
C ASP A 49 -17.33 -18.73 -11.11
N LEU A 50 -18.11 -19.21 -12.09
CA LEU A 50 -17.86 -18.99 -13.52
C LEU A 50 -18.54 -17.72 -14.05
N ASN A 51 -19.43 -17.08 -13.28
CA ASN A 51 -20.12 -15.85 -13.64
C ASN A 51 -19.35 -14.61 -13.18
N VAL A 52 -18.78 -14.67 -11.97
CA VAL A 52 -17.90 -13.66 -11.40
C VAL A 52 -16.53 -14.28 -11.25
N GLY A 53 -15.63 -13.99 -12.21
CA GLY A 53 -14.32 -14.61 -12.28
C GLY A 53 -13.52 -14.49 -10.99
N TRP A 54 -13.08 -15.65 -10.47
CA TRP A 54 -12.19 -15.76 -9.31
C TRP A 54 -10.79 -15.20 -9.61
N GLN A 55 -10.32 -15.38 -10.85
CA GLN A 55 -8.97 -15.02 -11.27
C GLN A 55 -8.68 -13.53 -11.06
N GLU A 56 -9.63 -12.66 -11.41
CA GLU A 56 -9.49 -11.21 -11.29
C GLU A 56 -9.58 -10.72 -9.83
N LYS A 57 -10.10 -11.54 -8.91
CA LYS A 57 -10.26 -11.16 -7.51
C LYS A 57 -8.94 -11.04 -6.77
N ILE A 58 -7.94 -11.84 -7.14
CA ILE A 58 -6.64 -11.80 -6.46
C ILE A 58 -5.98 -10.44 -6.63
N ALA A 59 -5.85 -9.98 -7.88
CA ALA A 59 -5.30 -8.66 -8.16
C ALA A 59 -6.13 -7.53 -7.53
N PHE A 60 -7.45 -7.72 -7.43
CA PHE A 60 -8.32 -6.78 -6.74
C PHE A 60 -8.03 -6.71 -5.23
N TYR A 61 -7.96 -7.86 -4.54
CA TYR A 61 -7.63 -7.94 -3.11
C TYR A 61 -6.25 -7.34 -2.82
N ASP A 62 -5.25 -7.70 -3.61
CA ASP A 62 -3.90 -7.15 -3.50
C ASP A 62 -3.89 -5.63 -3.68
N SER A 63 -4.65 -5.13 -4.66
CA SER A 63 -4.74 -3.69 -4.90
C SER A 63 -5.34 -2.95 -3.70
N LEU A 64 -6.34 -3.50 -3.03
CA LEU A 64 -6.93 -2.89 -1.84
C LEU A 64 -5.95 -2.86 -0.68
N ASN A 65 -5.20 -3.95 -0.50
CA ASN A 65 -4.17 -4.05 0.52
C ASN A 65 -3.02 -3.04 0.27
N ILE A 66 -2.49 -2.98 -0.95
CA ILE A 66 -1.43 -2.03 -1.35
C ILE A 66 -1.87 -0.57 -1.17
N ASN A 67 -3.14 -0.27 -1.47
CA ASN A 67 -3.70 1.08 -1.35
C ASN A 67 -4.23 1.40 0.05
N ARG A 68 -4.03 0.51 1.02
CA ARG A 68 -4.48 0.67 2.41
C ARG A 68 -5.99 0.93 2.49
N HIS A 69 -6.75 0.36 1.57
CA HIS A 69 -8.20 0.51 1.48
C HIS A 69 -8.90 -0.43 2.45
N GLY A 70 -9.95 0.06 3.09
CA GLY A 70 -10.74 -0.78 3.99
C GLY A 70 -11.47 -1.84 3.18
N ALA A 71 -11.19 -3.11 3.46
CA ALA A 71 -11.88 -4.21 2.82
C ALA A 71 -11.95 -5.45 3.71
N ILE A 72 -13.03 -6.22 3.54
CA ILE A 72 -13.24 -7.53 4.15
C ILE A 72 -13.68 -8.47 3.03
N HIS A 73 -12.94 -9.55 2.86
CA HIS A 73 -13.19 -10.51 1.80
C HIS A 73 -13.42 -11.89 2.40
N PHE A 74 -14.37 -12.61 1.83
CA PHE A 74 -14.65 -13.98 2.18
C PHE A 74 -14.74 -14.79 0.89
N TRP A 75 -14.20 -16.00 0.92
CA TRP A 75 -14.34 -16.95 -0.17
C TRP A 75 -14.56 -18.38 0.29
N SER A 76 -15.09 -19.19 -0.62
CA SER A 76 -15.24 -20.63 -0.45
C SER A 76 -15.16 -21.35 -1.79
N TRP A 77 -15.15 -22.68 -1.79
CA TRP A 77 -15.17 -23.52 -3.01
C TRP A 77 -16.47 -23.43 -3.82
N THR A 78 -17.44 -22.62 -3.42
CA THR A 78 -18.77 -22.56 -4.03
C THR A 78 -18.76 -21.94 -5.43
N ASN A 79 -19.84 -22.14 -6.18
CA ASN A 79 -20.15 -21.38 -7.40
C ASN A 79 -21.10 -20.20 -7.11
N HIS A 80 -21.44 -19.40 -8.12
CA HIS A 80 -22.29 -18.20 -7.98
C HIS A 80 -23.61 -18.42 -7.23
N GLN A 81 -24.28 -19.55 -7.46
CA GLN A 81 -25.59 -19.86 -6.86
C GLN A 81 -25.44 -20.36 -5.43
N GLN A 82 -24.40 -21.17 -5.19
CA GLN A 82 -24.10 -21.77 -3.89
C GLN A 82 -23.49 -20.78 -2.90
N VAL A 83 -22.86 -19.71 -3.40
CA VAL A 83 -22.22 -18.64 -2.63
C VAL A 83 -23.20 -17.99 -1.62
N PHE A 84 -24.49 -17.92 -1.95
CA PHE A 84 -25.53 -17.29 -1.10
C PHE A 84 -26.45 -18.28 -0.39
N THR A 85 -26.33 -19.58 -0.66
CA THR A 85 -27.23 -20.61 -0.12
C THR A 85 -26.50 -21.65 0.72
N ASN A 86 -25.28 -22.01 0.32
CA ASN A 86 -24.46 -23.08 0.92
C ASN A 86 -23.06 -22.58 1.28
N SER A 87 -22.88 -21.28 1.52
CA SER A 87 -21.59 -20.75 1.92
C SER A 87 -21.25 -21.14 3.36
N PRO A 88 -20.01 -21.58 3.63
CA PRO A 88 -19.54 -21.82 4.99
C PRO A 88 -19.71 -20.59 5.89
N TRP A 89 -19.61 -19.39 5.33
CA TRP A 89 -19.59 -18.13 6.05
C TRP A 89 -20.98 -17.58 6.40
N GLN A 90 -22.08 -18.25 6.05
CA GLN A 90 -23.46 -17.79 6.26
C GLN A 90 -23.73 -17.17 7.66
N PRO A 91 -23.25 -17.75 8.77
CA PRO A 91 -23.46 -17.17 10.10
C PRO A 91 -22.59 -15.94 10.40
N SER A 92 -21.51 -15.72 9.65
CA SER A 92 -20.53 -14.65 9.86
C SER A 92 -20.85 -13.37 9.08
N PHE A 93 -21.89 -13.38 8.23
CA PHE A 93 -22.22 -12.20 7.45
C PHE A 93 -22.64 -11.05 8.37
N PRO A 94 -22.05 -9.86 8.19
CA PRO A 94 -22.50 -8.69 8.91
C PRO A 94 -23.93 -8.37 8.52
N ASN A 95 -24.76 -8.02 9.50
CA ASN A 95 -26.09 -7.47 9.27
C ASN A 95 -25.99 -6.04 8.68
N PHE A 96 -27.14 -5.45 8.33
CA PHE A 96 -27.15 -4.09 7.78
C PHE A 96 -26.60 -3.03 8.73
N SER A 97 -26.69 -3.22 10.05
CA SER A 97 -26.18 -2.23 11.01
C SER A 97 -24.65 -2.14 11.00
N PHE A 98 -23.92 -3.20 10.63
CA PHE A 98 -22.47 -3.15 10.41
C PHE A 98 -22.06 -2.07 9.40
N PHE A 99 -22.82 -1.90 8.32
CA PHE A 99 -22.49 -0.92 7.29
C PHE A 99 -22.66 0.53 7.77
N THR A 100 -23.43 0.77 8.84
CA THR A 100 -23.58 2.10 9.43
C THR A 100 -22.30 2.62 10.10
N ARG A 101 -21.33 1.75 10.36
CA ARG A 101 -20.00 2.10 10.87
C ARG A 101 -19.14 2.86 9.86
N PHE A 102 -19.54 2.84 8.59
CA PHE A 102 -18.84 3.51 7.48
C PHE A 102 -19.66 4.67 6.91
N ARG A 103 -20.40 5.39 7.76
CA ARG A 103 -20.99 6.68 7.36
C ARG A 103 -19.89 7.69 7.04
N THR A 104 -20.20 8.70 6.23
CA THR A 104 -19.23 9.71 5.77
C THR A 104 -18.75 10.63 6.89
N ASN A 105 -19.57 10.81 7.93
CA ASN A 105 -19.29 11.63 9.10
C ASN A 105 -18.66 10.86 10.28
N LEU A 106 -18.13 9.66 10.02
CA LEU A 106 -17.47 8.84 11.04
C LEU A 106 -16.07 8.43 10.58
N SER A 107 -15.13 8.55 11.52
CA SER A 107 -13.82 7.89 11.43
C SER A 107 -13.96 6.38 11.50
N TYR A 108 -13.06 5.65 10.83
CA TYR A 108 -13.00 4.19 10.93
C TYR A 108 -11.59 3.65 10.65
N PRO A 109 -11.24 2.44 11.12
CA PRO A 109 -9.98 1.77 10.78
C PRO A 109 -10.09 1.02 9.44
N ALA A 110 -9.10 1.18 8.57
CA ALA A 110 -8.88 0.27 7.45
C ALA A 110 -7.72 -0.68 7.79
N PHE A 111 -7.98 -1.99 7.71
CA PHE A 111 -7.01 -3.03 8.01
C PHE A 111 -6.32 -3.56 6.77
N THR A 112 -5.01 -3.75 6.85
CA THR A 112 -4.17 -4.35 5.80
C THR A 112 -3.07 -5.20 6.42
N ASN A 113 -2.49 -6.12 5.65
CA ASN A 113 -1.39 -6.98 6.11
C ASN A 113 -1.69 -7.74 7.42
N CYS A 114 -2.92 -8.24 7.58
CA CYS A 114 -3.26 -9.03 8.75
C CYS A 114 -2.57 -10.41 8.68
N SER A 115 -1.86 -10.78 9.75
CA SER A 115 -1.01 -11.99 9.81
C SER A 115 -1.78 -13.31 9.79
N ILE A 116 -3.10 -13.25 9.99
CA ILE A 116 -4.00 -14.41 9.97
C ILE A 116 -4.92 -14.41 8.75
N ASN A 117 -4.64 -13.56 7.75
CA ASN A 117 -5.34 -13.64 6.47
C ASN A 117 -5.05 -14.98 5.81
N ASN A 118 -6.09 -15.62 5.28
CA ASN A 118 -5.94 -16.83 4.50
C ASN A 118 -5.31 -16.51 3.13
N ASN A 119 -4.74 -17.52 2.50
CA ASN A 119 -4.12 -17.40 1.19
C ASN A 119 -5.18 -17.56 0.08
N PRO A 120 -5.54 -16.50 -0.67
CA PRO A 120 -6.52 -16.63 -1.75
C PRO A 120 -5.93 -17.34 -2.99
N GLY A 121 -4.62 -17.56 -3.05
CA GLY A 121 -3.92 -18.18 -4.18
C GLY A 121 -3.68 -17.20 -5.32
N ASN A 122 -3.48 -17.74 -6.53
CA ASN A 122 -3.08 -16.98 -7.73
C ASN A 122 -4.19 -16.79 -8.77
N GLY A 123 -5.43 -17.12 -8.42
CA GLY A 123 -6.60 -16.99 -9.29
C GLY A 123 -6.99 -18.28 -9.99
N ASN A 124 -6.17 -19.33 -9.88
CA ASN A 124 -6.62 -20.70 -10.15
C ASN A 124 -7.48 -21.19 -8.96
N PRO A 125 -8.73 -21.66 -9.19
CA PRO A 125 -9.61 -22.14 -8.11
C PRO A 125 -9.03 -23.28 -7.26
N THR A 126 -8.06 -24.04 -7.76
CA THR A 126 -7.42 -25.15 -7.02
C THR A 126 -6.19 -24.72 -6.22
N ASN A 127 -5.81 -23.43 -6.25
CA ASN A 127 -4.65 -22.89 -5.56
C ASN A 127 -5.05 -22.02 -4.35
N GLY A 128 -4.25 -22.03 -3.29
CA GLY A 128 -4.57 -21.35 -2.03
C GLY A 128 -5.64 -22.06 -1.22
N ASP A 129 -6.13 -21.42 -0.17
CA ASP A 129 -7.10 -22.00 0.76
C ASP A 129 -8.48 -22.13 0.09
N SER A 130 -9.13 -23.28 0.30
CA SER A 130 -10.46 -23.59 -0.26
C SER A 130 -11.60 -22.79 0.37
N ILE A 131 -11.42 -22.40 1.64
CA ILE A 131 -12.24 -21.43 2.37
C ILE A 131 -11.27 -20.44 2.99
N GLY A 132 -11.59 -19.16 2.98
CA GLY A 132 -10.78 -18.20 3.71
C GLY A 132 -11.37 -16.80 3.77
N THR A 133 -10.71 -15.95 4.54
CA THR A 133 -11.01 -14.54 4.66
C THR A 133 -9.76 -13.67 4.64
N ILE A 134 -9.94 -12.44 4.16
CA ILE A 134 -9.02 -11.33 4.38
C ILE A 134 -9.73 -10.34 5.31
N ASN A 135 -9.11 -10.03 6.43
CA ASN A 135 -9.55 -9.12 7.49
C ASN A 135 -10.87 -9.51 8.19
N GLY A 136 -11.47 -10.67 7.91
CA GLY A 136 -12.77 -11.06 8.47
C GLY A 136 -12.80 -11.24 9.99
N HIS A 137 -11.66 -11.63 10.58
CA HIS A 137 -11.50 -11.81 12.02
C HIS A 137 -11.23 -10.51 12.78
N LEU A 138 -11.02 -9.40 12.08
CA LEU A 138 -10.77 -8.10 12.71
C LEU A 138 -12.09 -7.38 12.98
N ASP A 139 -12.19 -6.78 14.15
CA ASP A 139 -13.32 -5.94 14.54
C ASP A 139 -12.84 -4.81 15.47
N TRP A 140 -13.71 -3.84 15.73
CA TRP A 140 -13.42 -2.72 16.62
C TRP A 140 -14.65 -2.33 17.45
N ASN A 141 -14.46 -1.44 18.42
CA ASN A 141 -15.54 -0.78 19.15
C ASN A 141 -15.92 0.53 18.46
N ASP A 142 -17.22 0.82 18.36
CA ASP A 142 -17.76 1.97 17.64
C ASP A 142 -17.45 3.33 18.32
N ASN A 143 -17.06 3.32 19.59
CA ASN A 143 -16.65 4.51 20.33
C ASN A 143 -15.22 4.95 19.98
N ILE A 144 -14.99 5.32 18.71
CA ILE A 144 -13.73 5.89 18.24
C ILE A 144 -13.60 7.31 18.80
N VAL A 145 -12.46 7.60 19.43
CA VAL A 145 -12.11 8.97 19.82
C VAL A 145 -11.41 9.62 18.64
N ASP A 146 -11.92 10.76 18.22
CA ASP A 146 -11.37 11.57 17.13
C ASP A 146 -11.32 13.03 17.60
N LEU A 147 -10.21 13.41 18.23
CA LEU A 147 -9.92 14.74 18.73
C LEU A 147 -8.79 15.36 17.89
N ALA A 148 -8.58 16.67 18.01
CA ALA A 148 -7.59 17.39 17.19
C ALA A 148 -6.15 16.87 17.33
N ASP A 149 -5.80 16.34 18.50
CA ASP A 149 -4.46 15.91 18.92
C ASP A 149 -4.40 14.42 19.28
N ARG A 150 -5.54 13.72 19.31
CA ARG A 150 -5.64 12.31 19.69
C ARG A 150 -6.68 11.56 18.88
N TRP A 151 -6.27 10.44 18.33
CA TRP A 151 -7.17 9.42 17.78
C TRP A 151 -7.03 8.12 18.57
N GLU A 152 -8.13 7.47 18.93
CA GLU A 152 -8.10 6.24 19.72
C GLU A 152 -9.20 5.27 19.30
N ILE A 153 -8.85 3.98 19.30
CA ILE A 153 -9.76 2.90 18.94
C ILE A 153 -9.49 1.65 19.78
N THR A 154 -10.54 0.91 20.11
CA THR A 154 -10.43 -0.43 20.68
C THR A 154 -10.62 -1.46 19.56
N LEU A 155 -9.60 -2.27 19.32
CA LEU A 155 -9.55 -3.33 18.30
C LEU A 155 -9.71 -4.69 18.97
N ARG A 156 -10.32 -5.65 18.28
CA ARG A 156 -10.44 -7.03 18.76
C ARG A 156 -10.34 -8.05 17.63
N LEU A 157 -9.90 -9.25 18.00
CA LEU A 157 -10.07 -10.44 17.18
C LEU A 157 -11.36 -11.16 17.54
N LYS A 158 -12.01 -11.74 16.54
CA LYS A 158 -13.18 -12.60 16.73
C LYS A 158 -12.99 -13.92 16.01
N ASP A 159 -13.45 -14.99 16.66
CA ASP A 159 -13.73 -16.24 15.97
C ASP A 159 -14.94 -16.01 15.05
N LEU A 160 -14.95 -16.70 13.92
CA LEU A 160 -16.02 -16.57 12.94
C LEU A 160 -16.90 -17.81 12.98
N ALA A 161 -18.22 -17.61 12.99
CA ALA A 161 -19.15 -18.73 12.95
C ALA A 161 -19.27 -19.25 11.51
N THR A 162 -19.05 -20.55 11.31
CA THR A 162 -19.30 -21.22 10.02
C THR A 162 -20.34 -22.32 10.18
N ILE A 163 -20.92 -22.77 9.06
CA ILE A 163 -21.88 -23.90 9.07
C ILE A 163 -21.23 -25.22 9.51
N PHE A 164 -19.89 -25.32 9.51
CA PHE A 164 -19.14 -26.50 9.93
C PHE A 164 -18.61 -26.39 11.37
N GLY A 165 -18.90 -25.29 12.07
CA GLY A 165 -18.34 -24.96 13.38
C GLY A 165 -17.59 -23.62 13.36
N PRO A 166 -17.14 -23.11 14.52
CA PRO A 166 -16.40 -21.86 14.56
C PRO A 166 -15.02 -22.02 13.91
N ASP A 167 -14.65 -21.05 13.08
CA ASP A 167 -13.28 -20.84 12.62
C ASP A 167 -12.52 -20.06 13.71
N ILE A 168 -11.69 -20.79 14.45
CA ILE A 168 -11.02 -20.32 15.66
C ILE A 168 -9.65 -19.77 15.31
N VAL A 169 -9.39 -18.52 15.69
CA VAL A 169 -8.10 -17.86 15.48
C VAL A 169 -7.24 -17.86 16.76
N PRO A 170 -5.92 -17.59 16.66
CA PRO A 170 -5.08 -17.43 17.84
C PRO A 170 -5.54 -16.28 18.74
N ASP A 171 -5.01 -16.22 19.96
CA ASP A 171 -5.32 -15.16 20.92
C ASP A 171 -4.91 -13.75 20.44
N SER A 172 -3.96 -13.68 19.51
CA SER A 172 -3.52 -12.42 18.92
C SER A 172 -3.02 -12.57 17.48
N ALA A 173 -3.08 -11.48 16.73
CA ALA A 173 -2.58 -11.34 15.36
C ALA A 173 -1.99 -9.93 15.18
N THR A 174 -1.23 -9.69 14.12
CA THR A 174 -0.76 -8.34 13.76
C THR A 174 -1.49 -7.85 12.52
N THR A 175 -1.76 -6.56 12.43
CA THR A 175 -2.32 -5.91 11.24
C THR A 175 -1.85 -4.46 11.16
N ASP A 176 -1.75 -3.92 9.97
CA ASP A 176 -1.63 -2.48 9.80
C ASP A 176 -3.01 -1.84 10.00
N VAL A 177 -3.02 -0.67 10.63
CA VAL A 177 -4.23 0.11 10.90
C VAL A 177 -4.10 1.47 10.25
N THR A 178 -4.87 1.71 9.21
CA THR A 178 -4.92 3.00 8.52
C THR A 178 -6.12 3.80 9.01
N LEU A 179 -5.88 5.01 9.50
CA LEU A 179 -6.91 5.91 10.00
C LEU A 179 -7.65 6.51 8.80
N ARG A 180 -8.96 6.29 8.71
CA ARG A 180 -9.80 6.73 7.57
C ARG A 180 -10.89 7.68 8.02
N ARG A 181 -11.20 8.65 7.14
CA ARG A 181 -12.26 9.67 7.33
C ARG A 181 -12.14 10.38 8.68
N LEU A 182 -10.91 10.83 8.98
CA LEU A 182 -10.66 11.66 10.16
C LEU A 182 -11.54 12.90 10.13
N GLN A 183 -12.27 13.12 11.21
CA GLN A 183 -13.20 14.24 11.36
C GLN A 183 -12.54 15.41 12.08
N ARG A 184 -11.63 15.15 13.03
CA ARG A 184 -10.99 16.18 13.85
C ARG A 184 -9.48 16.01 13.96
N PHE A 185 -8.99 14.77 14.08
CA PHE A 185 -7.56 14.47 14.14
C PHE A 185 -6.89 14.90 12.85
N SER A 186 -5.93 15.80 12.96
CA SER A 186 -5.20 16.35 11.83
C SER A 186 -3.79 16.67 12.26
N VAL A 187 -2.83 16.24 11.45
CA VAL A 187 -1.40 16.35 11.73
C VAL A 187 -0.71 17.02 10.54
N SER A 188 0.18 17.96 10.84
CA SER A 188 0.98 18.62 9.81
C SER A 188 2.18 17.76 9.42
N LEU A 189 2.61 17.87 8.16
CA LEU A 189 3.82 17.18 7.69
C LEU A 189 5.03 17.60 8.51
N GLY A 190 5.91 16.65 8.80
CA GLY A 190 7.09 16.84 9.64
C GLY A 190 6.83 16.65 11.13
N TYR A 191 5.58 16.47 11.58
CA TYR A 191 5.29 16.10 12.97
C TYR A 191 5.58 14.63 13.21
N ARG A 192 5.91 14.26 14.45
CA ARG A 192 6.12 12.88 14.87
C ARG A 192 4.80 12.32 15.34
N ILE A 193 4.32 11.30 14.65
CA ILE A 193 3.21 10.46 15.12
C ILE A 193 3.75 9.53 16.18
N ASN A 194 3.14 9.54 17.36
CA ASN A 194 3.40 8.62 18.45
C ASN A 194 2.20 7.70 18.58
N TRP A 195 2.41 6.40 18.72
CA TRP A 195 1.33 5.48 18.95
C TRP A 195 1.67 4.47 20.04
N GLU A 196 0.64 4.09 20.78
CA GLU A 196 0.73 3.14 21.87
C GLU A 196 -0.47 2.20 21.78
N ASN A 197 -0.21 0.90 21.86
CA ASN A 197 -1.23 -0.13 21.92
C ASN A 197 -1.27 -0.69 23.34
N ARG A 198 -2.42 -0.61 24.00
CA ARG A 198 -2.63 -1.05 25.38
C ARG A 198 -3.54 -2.26 25.46
N ARG A 199 -3.16 -3.26 26.26
CA ARG A 199 -4.03 -4.37 26.66
C ARG A 199 -4.19 -4.34 28.17
N ASN A 200 -5.43 -4.34 28.67
CA ASN A 200 -5.74 -4.21 30.10
C ASN A 200 -5.02 -2.99 30.74
N ASN A 201 -5.00 -1.86 30.03
CA ASN A 201 -4.31 -0.62 30.38
C ASN A 201 -2.77 -0.69 30.49
N ILE A 202 -2.15 -1.82 30.12
CA ILE A 202 -0.70 -1.98 30.04
C ILE A 202 -0.25 -1.79 28.59
N ALA A 203 0.78 -0.97 28.37
CA ALA A 203 1.39 -0.80 27.04
C ALA A 203 2.02 -2.11 26.57
N VAL A 204 1.57 -2.64 25.44
CA VAL A 204 2.10 -3.87 24.82
C VAL A 204 2.92 -3.61 23.56
N GLN A 205 2.67 -2.48 22.90
CA GLN A 205 3.51 -1.98 21.82
C GLN A 205 3.49 -0.44 21.85
N GLN A 206 4.59 0.16 21.46
CA GLN A 206 4.68 1.60 21.24
C GLN A 206 5.77 1.89 20.21
N ALA A 207 5.54 2.87 19.35
CA ALA A 207 6.57 3.40 18.46
C ALA A 207 6.20 4.81 18.01
N SER A 208 7.10 5.43 17.25
CA SER A 208 6.84 6.71 16.60
C SER A 208 7.46 6.77 15.21
N PHE A 209 6.92 7.62 14.36
CA PHE A 209 7.48 7.92 13.05
C PHE A 209 7.18 9.37 12.63
N VAL A 210 8.03 9.94 11.79
CA VAL A 210 7.78 11.28 11.23
C VAL A 210 6.74 11.16 10.13
N TYR A 211 5.67 11.94 10.24
CA TYR A 211 4.61 11.98 9.23
C TYR A 211 5.08 12.81 8.03
N ASP A 212 5.26 12.17 6.89
CA ASP A 212 5.87 12.79 5.71
C ASP A 212 4.90 13.06 4.56
N SER A 213 3.78 12.33 4.48
CA SER A 213 2.71 12.47 3.49
C SER A 213 1.56 11.46 3.68
N GLY A 214 0.41 11.73 3.07
CA GLY A 214 -0.59 10.71 2.73
C GLY A 214 -1.48 10.23 3.89
N LEU A 215 -1.78 8.93 3.91
CA LEU A 215 -2.60 8.32 4.95
C LEU A 215 -1.74 7.98 6.17
N ILE A 216 -2.29 8.20 7.36
CA ILE A 216 -1.67 7.76 8.61
C ILE A 216 -1.95 6.27 8.78
N THR A 217 -0.89 5.47 8.75
CA THR A 217 -0.94 4.02 8.90
C THR A 217 -0.01 3.60 10.00
N ILE A 218 -0.56 2.92 11.01
CA ILE A 218 0.20 2.32 12.10
C ILE A 218 0.53 0.87 11.70
N PRO A 219 1.82 0.53 11.45
CA PRO A 219 2.18 -0.79 10.99
C PRO A 219 2.19 -1.83 12.12
N GLY A 220 1.79 -3.06 11.83
CA GLY A 220 2.00 -4.21 12.72
C GLY A 220 1.36 -4.10 14.11
N VAL A 221 0.22 -3.43 14.22
CA VAL A 221 -0.56 -3.35 15.46
C VAL A 221 -1.02 -4.75 15.85
N LYS A 222 -0.66 -5.17 17.07
CA LYS A 222 -1.08 -6.44 17.66
C LYS A 222 -2.49 -6.33 18.21
N VAL A 223 -3.40 -7.14 17.69
CA VAL A 223 -4.82 -7.17 18.08
C VAL A 223 -5.09 -8.47 18.83
N TYR A 224 -5.93 -8.42 19.86
CA TYR A 224 -6.20 -9.54 20.77
C TYR A 224 -7.68 -9.89 20.83
N LYS A 225 -8.02 -11.14 21.20
CA LYS A 225 -9.43 -11.56 21.41
C LYS A 225 -10.12 -10.80 22.55
N ASP A 226 -9.42 -10.54 23.64
CA ASP A 226 -9.90 -9.72 24.76
C ASP A 226 -9.74 -8.21 24.51
N SER A 227 -9.44 -7.83 23.27
CA SER A 227 -9.24 -6.46 22.78
C SER A 227 -7.93 -5.80 23.20
N SER A 228 -7.53 -4.81 22.41
CA SER A 228 -6.49 -3.85 22.76
C SER A 228 -6.86 -2.46 22.25
N ARG A 229 -6.29 -1.44 22.88
CA ARG A 229 -6.63 -0.03 22.67
C ARG A 229 -5.45 0.67 22.02
N LEU A 230 -5.61 1.02 20.76
CA LEU A 230 -4.63 1.77 19.99
C LEU A 230 -4.89 3.26 20.18
N ILE A 231 -3.89 3.97 20.69
CA ILE A 231 -3.89 5.41 20.92
C ILE A 231 -2.85 6.02 19.97
N VAL A 232 -3.24 7.04 19.23
CA VAL A 232 -2.39 7.77 18.28
C VAL A 232 -2.43 9.25 18.62
N THR A 233 -1.25 9.83 18.83
CA THR A 233 -1.05 11.27 19.09
C THR A 233 0.07 11.79 18.20
N TYR A 234 0.37 13.09 18.26
CA TYR A 234 1.54 13.64 17.60
C TYR A 234 2.25 14.69 18.45
N THR A 235 3.53 14.89 18.16
CA THR A 235 4.34 15.96 18.73
C THR A 235 5.12 16.69 17.61
N PRO A 236 5.41 17.99 17.76
CA PRO A 236 6.31 18.69 16.85
C PRO A 236 7.70 18.02 16.85
N VAL A 237 8.31 17.89 15.68
CA VAL A 237 9.71 17.46 15.56
C VAL A 237 10.60 18.70 15.68
N SER A 238 11.60 18.65 16.56
CA SER A 238 12.60 19.73 16.65
C SER A 238 13.44 19.79 15.38
N VAL A 239 13.94 20.99 15.02
CA VAL A 239 14.66 21.26 13.75
C VAL A 239 15.85 20.30 13.50
N ALA A 240 16.39 19.66 14.55
CA ALA A 240 17.50 18.72 14.49
C ALA A 240 17.14 17.33 13.92
N GLU A 241 15.87 16.93 13.89
CA GLU A 241 15.44 15.58 13.45
C GLU A 241 14.87 15.55 12.03
N HIS A 242 14.94 16.67 11.29
CA HIS A 242 14.42 16.75 9.93
C HIS A 242 15.42 16.17 8.90
N ASN A 243 15.80 14.90 9.05
CA ASN A 243 16.34 14.12 7.93
C ASN A 243 15.19 13.84 6.96
N ALA A 244 14.87 14.84 6.14
CA ALA A 244 13.81 14.76 5.15
C ALA A 244 14.07 13.55 4.23
N SER A 245 13.23 12.52 4.34
CA SER A 245 13.19 11.48 3.32
C SER A 245 12.89 12.13 1.96
N PRO A 246 13.60 11.76 0.88
CA PRO A 246 13.37 12.38 -0.41
C PRO A 246 11.92 12.21 -0.83
N ARG A 247 11.29 13.32 -1.21
CA ARG A 247 9.87 13.35 -1.61
C ARG A 247 9.67 13.01 -3.08
N GLU A 248 10.72 13.14 -3.89
CA GLU A 248 10.71 12.96 -5.34
C GLU A 248 11.99 12.24 -5.81
N TYR A 249 11.91 11.63 -7.00
CA TYR A 249 13.12 11.20 -7.68
C TYR A 249 13.94 12.43 -8.09
N ALA A 250 15.24 12.40 -7.83
CA ALA A 250 16.12 13.47 -8.27
C ALA A 250 17.50 12.92 -8.63
N LEU A 251 18.02 13.35 -9.77
CA LEU A 251 19.43 13.28 -10.11
C LEU A 251 20.05 14.65 -9.84
N LEU A 252 21.02 14.73 -8.94
CA LEU A 252 21.67 15.99 -8.57
C LEU A 252 22.85 16.28 -9.50
N GLN A 253 23.25 17.55 -9.54
CA GLN A 253 24.47 17.95 -10.25
C GLN A 253 25.68 17.26 -9.61
N ASN A 254 26.56 16.69 -10.42
CA ASN A 254 27.81 16.13 -9.95
C ASN A 254 28.70 17.22 -9.35
N TYR A 255 29.46 16.90 -8.31
CA TYR A 255 30.43 17.81 -7.72
C TYR A 255 31.76 17.09 -7.42
N PRO A 256 32.91 17.68 -7.78
CA PRO A 256 33.05 18.94 -8.55
C PRO A 256 32.57 18.81 -10.01
N ASN A 257 32.24 19.94 -10.66
CA ASN A 257 31.95 20.02 -12.09
C ASN A 257 32.33 21.41 -12.63
N PRO A 258 33.34 21.55 -13.51
CA PRO A 258 34.18 20.48 -14.07
C PRO A 258 35.04 19.74 -13.02
N PHE A 259 35.58 18.56 -13.34
CA PHE A 259 36.38 17.77 -12.40
C PHE A 259 37.56 17.06 -13.06
N ASN A 260 38.54 16.65 -12.24
CA ASN A 260 39.71 15.89 -12.64
C ASN A 260 40.23 15.00 -11.47
N PRO A 261 40.40 13.67 -11.64
CA PRO A 261 39.65 12.80 -12.54
C PRO A 261 38.35 12.30 -11.89
N THR A 262 38.09 12.63 -10.62
CA THR A 262 36.95 12.09 -9.86
C THR A 262 35.85 13.11 -9.59
N THR A 263 34.59 12.68 -9.66
CA THR A 263 33.42 13.45 -9.20
C THR A 263 32.49 12.57 -8.38
N THR A 264 31.69 13.20 -7.53
CA THR A 264 30.58 12.53 -6.85
C THR A 264 29.26 12.86 -7.53
N ILE A 265 28.43 11.85 -7.76
CA ILE A 265 27.07 11.98 -8.28
C ILE A 265 26.10 11.53 -7.21
N LYS A 266 25.18 12.43 -6.83
CA LYS A 266 24.12 12.15 -5.86
C LYS A 266 22.78 11.95 -6.55
N TYR A 267 21.97 11.05 -6.03
CA TYR A 267 20.60 10.84 -6.50
C TYR A 267 19.67 10.40 -5.36
N GLN A 268 18.38 10.55 -5.60
CA GLN A 268 17.33 10.34 -4.62
C GLN A 268 16.26 9.39 -5.16
N ILE A 269 15.88 8.42 -4.33
CA ILE A 269 14.76 7.50 -4.55
C ILE A 269 13.72 7.82 -3.46
N PRO A 270 12.49 8.23 -3.83
CA PRO A 270 11.52 8.70 -2.86
C PRO A 270 10.89 7.56 -2.03
N ASN A 271 10.52 7.88 -0.79
CA ASN A 271 9.80 6.96 0.11
C ASN A 271 8.28 6.96 -0.13
N SER A 272 7.78 7.91 -0.91
CA SER A 272 6.34 8.14 -1.03
C SER A 272 5.70 7.41 -2.20
N ASN A 273 4.49 6.92 -1.94
CA ASN A 273 3.55 6.32 -2.88
C ASN A 273 3.00 7.31 -3.94
N ARG A 274 3.78 8.30 -4.38
CA ARG A 274 3.40 9.16 -5.51
C ARG A 274 3.58 8.39 -6.81
N GLN A 275 2.54 7.62 -7.11
CA GLN A 275 2.16 7.21 -8.46
C GLN A 275 2.46 8.32 -9.48
N MET A 276 3.36 8.06 -10.42
CA MET A 276 3.06 8.29 -11.82
C MET A 276 2.42 6.99 -12.33
N GLY A 277 1.39 7.09 -13.17
CA GLY A 277 0.47 6.01 -13.49
C GLY A 277 1.07 4.66 -13.88
N PHE A 278 0.27 3.62 -13.66
CA PHE A 278 0.49 2.19 -13.93
C PHE A 278 1.57 1.51 -13.05
N GLY A 279 1.05 0.67 -12.15
CA GLY A 279 1.72 -0.17 -11.15
C GLY A 279 3.23 -0.41 -11.27
N VAL A 280 3.98 0.10 -10.29
CA VAL A 280 5.26 -0.49 -9.85
C VAL A 280 5.42 -0.26 -8.34
N SER A 281 5.80 -1.31 -7.61
CA SER A 281 6.13 -1.30 -6.18
C SER A 281 7.55 -0.73 -5.94
N TYR A 282 7.82 -0.23 -4.73
CA TYR A 282 8.98 0.60 -4.34
C TYR A 282 10.30 -0.18 -4.14
N LEU A 283 10.52 -1.21 -4.94
CA LEU A 283 11.82 -1.85 -5.18
C LEU A 283 12.14 -1.69 -6.67
N GLY A 284 12.56 -0.48 -7.05
CA GLY A 284 12.89 -0.16 -8.44
C GLY A 284 14.31 -0.57 -8.77
N PHE A 285 14.50 -1.29 -9.87
CA PHE A 285 15.82 -1.42 -10.48
C PHE A 285 16.30 -0.03 -10.91
N VAL A 286 17.45 0.40 -10.39
CA VAL A 286 18.05 1.70 -10.66
C VAL A 286 19.28 1.50 -11.54
N SER A 287 19.34 2.24 -12.65
CA SER A 287 20.55 2.34 -13.46
C SER A 287 21.04 3.79 -13.55
N LEU A 288 22.34 3.97 -13.37
CA LEU A 288 23.03 5.25 -13.54
C LEU A 288 24.20 5.02 -14.50
N LYS A 289 24.11 5.63 -15.68
CA LYS A 289 25.05 5.44 -16.79
C LYS A 289 25.60 6.76 -17.29
N VAL A 290 26.81 6.74 -17.84
CA VAL A 290 27.49 7.88 -18.45
C VAL A 290 27.63 7.63 -19.95
N PHE A 291 27.38 8.67 -20.74
CA PHE A 291 27.39 8.66 -22.20
C PHE A 291 28.23 9.81 -22.74
N ASP A 292 28.88 9.60 -23.88
CA ASP A 292 29.48 10.69 -24.64
C ASP A 292 28.43 11.50 -25.41
N ILE A 293 28.87 12.58 -26.07
CA ILE A 293 27.99 13.45 -26.88
C ILE A 293 27.35 12.77 -28.09
N LEU A 294 27.88 11.61 -28.52
CA LEU A 294 27.30 10.80 -29.60
C LEU A 294 26.31 9.76 -29.05
N GLY A 295 26.11 9.72 -27.72
CA GLY A 295 25.19 8.79 -27.06
C GLY A 295 25.77 7.41 -26.80
N ARG A 296 27.08 7.20 -26.98
CA ARG A 296 27.73 5.92 -26.65
C ARG A 296 27.92 5.82 -25.14
N GLU A 297 27.55 4.69 -24.56
CA GLU A 297 27.77 4.40 -23.14
C GLU A 297 29.28 4.26 -22.88
N VAL A 298 29.80 5.04 -21.93
CA VAL A 298 31.22 5.04 -21.54
C VAL A 298 31.45 4.52 -20.12
N ALA A 299 30.42 4.50 -19.27
CA ALA A 299 30.48 3.90 -17.94
C ALA A 299 29.09 3.53 -17.42
N MET A 300 29.03 2.49 -16.59
CA MET A 300 27.86 2.10 -15.80
C MET A 300 28.21 2.18 -14.32
N LEU A 301 27.61 3.12 -13.60
CA LEU A 301 27.97 3.46 -12.21
C LEU A 301 27.08 2.75 -11.19
N VAL A 302 25.81 2.53 -11.54
CA VAL A 302 24.83 1.81 -10.71
C VAL A 302 23.96 0.96 -11.64
N ASN A 303 23.66 -0.27 -11.24
CA ASN A 303 22.80 -1.19 -11.97
C ASN A 303 22.20 -2.27 -11.05
N GLU A 304 21.39 -1.84 -10.08
CA GLU A 304 20.91 -2.69 -9.00
C GLU A 304 19.58 -2.21 -8.41
N VAL A 305 18.93 -3.05 -7.61
CA VAL A 305 17.73 -2.67 -6.87
C VAL A 305 18.11 -1.79 -5.68
N LYS A 306 17.46 -0.63 -5.53
CA LYS A 306 17.65 0.28 -4.41
C LYS A 306 16.36 0.47 -3.62
N GLN A 307 16.52 0.61 -2.30
CA GLN A 307 15.46 1.05 -1.41
C GLN A 307 15.23 2.57 -1.57
N PRO A 308 14.15 3.12 -1.01
CA PRO A 308 14.03 4.57 -0.83
C PRO A 308 15.21 5.15 -0.03
N GLY A 309 15.76 6.27 -0.50
CA GLY A 309 16.91 6.89 0.14
C GLY A 309 17.65 7.89 -0.75
N THR A 310 18.66 8.55 -0.16
CA THR A 310 19.64 9.36 -0.90
C THR A 310 20.92 8.57 -1.05
N TYR A 311 21.43 8.49 -2.27
CA TYR A 311 22.62 7.73 -2.63
C TYR A 311 23.69 8.64 -3.23
N SER A 312 24.93 8.19 -3.13
CA SER A 312 26.10 8.87 -3.65
C SER A 312 27.02 7.83 -4.29
N VAL A 313 27.41 8.06 -5.54
CA VAL A 313 28.40 7.24 -6.25
C VAL A 313 29.56 8.13 -6.70
N GLN A 314 30.78 7.63 -6.52
CA GLN A 314 31.97 8.28 -7.05
C GLN A 314 32.27 7.72 -8.44
N TRP A 315 32.60 8.59 -9.39
CA TRP A 315 33.07 8.19 -10.71
C TRP A 315 34.49 8.69 -10.92
N ASP A 316 35.39 7.78 -11.27
CA ASP A 316 36.75 8.07 -11.72
C ASP A 316 36.81 8.00 -13.25
N ALA A 317 37.15 9.14 -13.87
CA ALA A 317 37.25 9.32 -15.32
C ALA A 317 38.71 9.33 -15.80
N SER A 318 39.66 8.77 -15.03
CA SER A 318 41.09 8.72 -15.38
C SER A 318 41.38 8.15 -16.76
N GLY A 319 40.59 7.18 -17.25
CA GLY A 319 40.69 6.60 -18.59
C GLY A 319 39.95 7.34 -19.72
N ILE A 320 39.25 8.44 -19.42
CA ILE A 320 38.31 9.12 -20.32
C ILE A 320 38.90 10.47 -20.79
N ALA A 321 38.70 10.83 -22.06
CA ALA A 321 39.20 12.08 -22.62
C ALA A 321 38.49 13.31 -22.03
N SER A 322 39.19 14.45 -21.95
CA SER A 322 38.59 15.73 -21.55
C SER A 322 37.45 16.10 -22.50
N GLY A 323 36.35 16.61 -21.96
CA GLY A 323 35.18 16.93 -22.75
C GLY A 323 33.87 16.92 -21.98
N VAL A 324 32.79 17.11 -22.73
CA VAL A 324 31.42 17.09 -22.20
C VAL A 324 30.86 15.68 -22.28
N TYR A 325 30.23 15.23 -21.21
CA TYR A 325 29.49 13.96 -21.19
C TYR A 325 28.13 14.16 -20.52
N LEU A 326 27.25 13.18 -20.72
CA LEU A 326 25.93 13.13 -20.11
C LEU A 326 25.86 11.94 -19.17
N TYR A 327 25.22 12.12 -18.02
CA TYR A 327 24.90 11.01 -17.12
C TYR A 327 23.40 10.94 -16.89
N ARG A 328 22.85 9.73 -16.92
CA ARG A 328 21.42 9.46 -16.89
C ARG A 328 21.09 8.51 -15.75
N LEU A 329 20.16 8.92 -14.90
CA LEU A 329 19.50 8.07 -13.93
C LEU A 329 18.19 7.57 -14.51
N GLN A 330 17.96 6.26 -14.43
CA GLN A 330 16.71 5.63 -14.77
C GLN A 330 16.23 4.74 -13.61
N ALA A 331 15.00 4.96 -13.17
CA ALA A 331 14.34 4.20 -12.12
C ALA A 331 12.85 4.04 -12.48
N GLY A 332 12.47 2.86 -12.98
CA GLY A 332 11.14 2.66 -13.56
C GLY A 332 10.89 3.59 -14.75
N SER A 333 9.81 4.37 -14.70
CA SER A 333 9.46 5.38 -15.71
C SER A 333 10.17 6.73 -15.53
N PHE A 334 10.86 6.94 -14.41
CA PHE A 334 11.64 8.15 -14.19
C PHE A 334 12.95 8.09 -14.96
N VAL A 335 13.21 9.12 -15.78
CA VAL A 335 14.48 9.31 -16.48
C VAL A 335 14.90 10.76 -16.32
N GLN A 336 16.09 10.99 -15.75
CA GLN A 336 16.68 12.32 -15.69
C GLN A 336 18.12 12.25 -16.19
N THR A 337 18.49 13.20 -17.06
CA THR A 337 19.83 13.32 -17.62
C THR A 337 20.44 14.67 -17.21
N LYS A 338 21.72 14.67 -16.87
CA LYS A 338 22.50 15.88 -16.57
C LYS A 338 23.83 15.85 -17.30
N LYS A 339 24.43 17.03 -17.46
CA LYS A 339 25.72 17.24 -18.12
C LYS A 339 26.83 17.33 -17.09
N LEU A 340 27.98 16.75 -17.40
CA LEU A 340 29.23 16.93 -16.66
C LEU A 340 30.39 17.24 -17.62
N VAL A 341 31.47 17.78 -17.08
CA VAL A 341 32.67 18.19 -17.83
C VAL A 341 33.90 17.58 -17.19
N VAL A 342 34.59 16.72 -17.94
CA VAL A 342 35.87 16.12 -17.54
C VAL A 342 36.99 17.06 -17.98
N LEU A 343 37.87 17.42 -17.05
CA LEU A 343 39.13 18.10 -17.32
C LEU A 343 40.29 17.12 -17.13
N ARG A 344 41.35 17.32 -17.91
CA ARG A 344 42.66 16.76 -17.59
C ARG A 344 43.63 17.90 -17.37
#